data_AF-A0A2H0X7K0-F1
#
_entry.id   AF-A0A2H0X7K0-F1
#
_cell.length_a   1.000
_cell.length_b   1.000
_cell.length_c   1.000
_cell.angle_alpha   90.00
_cell.angle_beta   90.00
_cell.angle_gamma   90.00
#
_symmetry.space_group_name_H-M   'P 1'
#
loop_
_entity.id
_entity.type
_entity.pdbx_description
1 polymer ?
#
loop_
_entity_poly.entity_id
_entity_poly.type
_entity_poly.pdbx_seq_one_letter_code
_entity_poly.pdbx_strand_id
1 'polypeptide(L)'
;IYPVRVLSYLGEKAPGDRVFNEYNWGGYLVWKRPNWPLFIYGQMPAWKQGDESAFRDFINLKENPSRYFEGMKEKYNFDWALVKSTSILADFWRQKEGWRELYRDETASVFVELKE
;
A
#
# COMPACT_ATOMS: atom_id res chain seq x y z
N ILE A 1 10.01 -4.81 12.01
CA ILE A 1 8.99 -3.96 12.69
C ILE A 1 7.68 -4.11 11.93
N TYR A 2 6.58 -4.34 12.65
CA TYR A 2 5.25 -4.60 12.08
C TYR A 2 4.24 -3.50 12.42
N PRO A 3 3.24 -3.26 11.57
CA PRO A 3 2.30 -2.14 11.70
C PRO A 3 1.17 -2.48 12.69
N VAL A 4 1.49 -2.71 13.96
CA VAL A 4 0.51 -3.22 14.95
C VAL A 4 -0.54 -2.15 15.29
N ARG A 5 -0.13 -0.91 15.56
CA ARG A 5 -1.05 0.13 16.06
C ARG A 5 -2.06 0.58 15.01
N VAL A 6 -1.65 0.67 13.74
CA VAL A 6 -2.57 1.00 12.65
C VAL A 6 -3.67 -0.06 12.49
N LEU A 7 -3.36 -1.34 12.73
CA LEU A 7 -4.39 -2.39 12.71
C LEU A 7 -5.42 -2.20 13.82
N SER A 8 -4.99 -1.80 15.01
CA SER A 8 -5.91 -1.44 16.11
C SER A 8 -6.75 -0.21 15.77
N TYR A 9 -6.16 0.79 15.09
CA TYR A 9 -6.85 2.00 14.68
C TYR A 9 -7.91 1.73 13.58
N LEU A 10 -7.57 0.96 12.55
CA LEU A 10 -8.47 0.64 11.44
C LEU A 10 -9.53 -0.41 11.80
N GLY A 11 -9.27 -1.25 12.80
CA GLY A 11 -10.13 -2.38 13.16
C GLY A 11 -10.15 -3.45 12.06
N GLU A 12 -11.28 -4.14 11.93
CA GLU A 12 -11.44 -5.24 10.97
C GLU A 12 -11.80 -4.77 9.55
N LYS A 13 -12.45 -3.61 9.41
CA LYS A 13 -12.89 -3.08 8.11
C LYS A 13 -11.75 -2.31 7.43
N ALA A 14 -11.47 -2.64 6.18
CA ALA A 14 -10.51 -1.88 5.39
C ALA A 14 -11.03 -0.45 5.08
N PRO A 15 -10.14 0.56 4.99
CA PRO A 15 -10.52 1.93 4.62
C PRO A 15 -11.09 2.08 3.19
N GLY A 16 -10.73 1.16 2.30
CA GLY A 16 -11.14 1.15 0.91
C GLY A 16 -11.04 -0.26 0.30
N ASP A 17 -11.32 -0.36 -0.98
CA ASP A 17 -11.53 -1.61 -1.68
C ASP A 17 -10.23 -2.24 -2.23
N ARG A 18 -9.19 -1.44 -2.45
CA ARG A 18 -7.92 -1.89 -3.04
C ARG A 18 -6.76 -1.17 -2.38
N VAL A 19 -5.98 -1.89 -1.57
CA VAL A 19 -4.84 -1.31 -0.87
C VAL A 19 -3.60 -1.33 -1.75
N PHE A 20 -2.72 -0.35 -1.64
CA PHE A 20 -1.30 -0.52 -1.92
C PHE A 20 -0.56 -0.74 -0.59
N ASN A 21 -0.15 -1.97 -0.27
CA ASN A 21 0.52 -2.28 1.00
C ASN A 21 2.03 -2.50 0.85
N GLU A 22 2.79 -2.15 1.88
CA GLU A 22 4.20 -2.52 2.02
C GLU A 22 4.38 -4.04 1.91
N TYR A 23 5.24 -4.46 0.97
CA TYR A 23 5.48 -5.86 0.66
C TYR A 23 5.94 -6.66 1.88
N ASN A 24 6.86 -6.10 2.66
CA ASN A 24 7.41 -6.77 3.84
C ASN A 24 6.37 -6.98 4.96
N TRP A 25 5.20 -6.35 4.87
CA TRP A 25 4.10 -6.57 5.81
C TRP A 25 3.05 -7.53 5.29
N GLY A 26 3.07 -7.91 4.01
CA GLY A 26 2.01 -8.71 3.39
C GLY A 26 1.70 -10.00 4.14
N GLY A 27 2.70 -10.79 4.53
CA GLY A 27 2.48 -12.03 5.29
C GLY A 27 1.85 -11.80 6.68
N TYR A 28 2.27 -10.74 7.36
CA TYR A 28 1.69 -10.34 8.65
C TYR A 28 0.24 -9.86 8.49
N LEU A 29 -0.04 -9.08 7.44
CA LEU A 29 -1.37 -8.59 7.14
C LEU A 29 -2.33 -9.72 6.74
N VAL A 30 -1.89 -10.71 5.97
CA VAL A 30 -2.70 -11.91 5.66
C VAL A 30 -3.13 -12.62 6.95
N TRP A 31 -2.22 -12.75 7.92
CA TRP A 31 -2.54 -13.41 9.18
C TRP A 31 -3.50 -12.59 10.06
N LYS A 32 -3.29 -11.28 10.18
CA LYS A 32 -4.07 -10.43 11.10
C LYS A 32 -5.34 -9.85 10.50
N ARG A 33 -5.39 -9.71 9.17
CA ARG A 33 -6.47 -9.09 8.41
C ARG A 33 -6.75 -9.92 7.14
N PRO A 34 -7.20 -11.17 7.30
CA PRO A 34 -7.40 -12.08 6.17
C PRO A 34 -8.44 -11.57 5.15
N ASN A 35 -9.34 -10.68 5.57
CA ASN A 35 -10.38 -10.10 4.73
C ASN A 35 -9.95 -8.80 4.04
N TRP A 36 -8.73 -8.31 4.26
CA TRP A 36 -8.27 -7.11 3.57
C TRP A 36 -7.85 -7.43 2.13
N PRO A 37 -8.15 -6.54 1.17
CA PRO A 37 -7.85 -6.73 -0.24
C PRO A 37 -6.37 -6.42 -0.55
N LEU A 38 -5.45 -7.21 0.01
CA LEU A 38 -4.01 -6.97 -0.04
C LEU A 38 -3.47 -6.99 -1.48
N PHE A 39 -2.62 -6.00 -1.81
CA PHE A 39 -1.99 -5.89 -3.12
C PHE A 39 -0.81 -6.84 -3.28
N ILE A 40 0.04 -6.99 -2.25
CA ILE A 40 1.21 -7.85 -2.34
C ILE A 40 1.58 -8.56 -1.04
N TYR A 41 1.89 -9.86 -1.11
CA TYR A 41 2.37 -10.67 0.02
C TYR A 41 3.29 -11.84 -0.40
N GLY A 42 3.89 -12.52 0.60
CA GLY A 42 5.16 -13.26 0.51
C GLY A 42 5.41 -14.27 -0.61
N GLN A 43 4.40 -14.77 -1.34
CA GLN A 43 4.61 -15.66 -2.50
C GLN A 43 4.66 -14.95 -3.85
N MET A 44 4.34 -13.66 -3.89
CA MET A 44 4.15 -12.91 -5.14
C MET A 44 5.41 -12.57 -5.95
N PRO A 45 6.65 -12.56 -5.43
CA PRO A 45 7.83 -12.40 -6.29
C PRO A 45 7.97 -13.50 -7.34
N ALA A 46 7.44 -14.70 -7.07
CA ALA A 46 7.44 -15.83 -8.00
C ALA A 46 6.27 -15.76 -9.01
N TRP A 47 5.24 -14.95 -8.73
CA TRP A 47 4.05 -14.85 -9.58
C TRP A 47 4.30 -13.84 -10.71
N LYS A 48 4.19 -14.33 -11.94
CA LYS A 48 4.32 -13.55 -13.16
C LYS A 48 3.25 -13.96 -14.16
N GLN A 49 2.76 -13.00 -14.93
CA GLN A 49 1.90 -13.25 -16.08
C GLN A 49 2.61 -12.71 -17.33
N GLY A 50 3.29 -13.59 -18.06
CA GLY A 50 4.24 -13.16 -19.10
C GLY A 50 5.37 -12.33 -18.49
N ASP A 51 5.58 -11.12 -19.01
CA ASP A 51 6.59 -10.18 -18.51
C ASP A 51 6.10 -9.33 -17.31
N GLU A 52 4.83 -9.46 -16.92
CA GLU A 52 4.26 -8.70 -15.82
C GLU A 52 4.60 -9.30 -14.46
N SER A 53 4.95 -8.43 -13.50
CA SER A 53 5.24 -8.81 -12.13
C SER A 53 4.81 -7.71 -11.17
N ALA A 54 3.81 -8.00 -10.33
CA ALA A 54 3.35 -7.09 -9.28
C ALA A 54 4.48 -6.72 -8.30
N PHE A 55 5.43 -7.63 -8.09
CA PHE A 55 6.62 -7.34 -7.28
C PHE A 55 7.55 -6.32 -7.96
N ARG A 56 7.79 -6.44 -9.26
CA ARG A 56 8.58 -5.46 -10.01
C ARG A 56 7.88 -4.09 -10.00
N ASP A 57 6.57 -4.09 -10.17
CA ASP A 57 5.73 -2.90 -10.13
C ASP A 57 5.77 -2.21 -8.74
N PHE A 58 5.71 -3.00 -7.66
CA PHE A 58 5.95 -2.51 -6.30
C PHE A 58 7.32 -1.84 -6.16
N ILE A 59 8.39 -2.48 -6.63
CA ILE A 59 9.76 -1.93 -6.55
C ILE A 59 9.88 -0.62 -7.33
N ASN A 60 9.36 -0.59 -8.57
CA ASN A 60 9.36 0.61 -9.40
C ASN A 60 8.68 1.80 -8.69
N LEU A 61 7.48 1.57 -8.13
CA LEU A 61 6.76 2.63 -7.40
C LEU A 61 7.52 3.03 -6.13
N LYS A 62 8.05 2.06 -5.37
CA LYS A 62 8.80 2.32 -4.14
C LYS A 62 10.04 3.17 -4.37
N GLU A 63 10.75 2.95 -5.47
CA GLU A 63 12.00 3.65 -5.79
C GLU A 63 11.76 5.00 -6.48
N ASN A 64 10.74 5.11 -7.32
CA ASN A 64 10.49 6.32 -8.13
C ASN A 64 8.99 6.65 -8.20
N PRO A 65 8.34 7.02 -7.07
CA PRO A 65 6.89 7.14 -7.04
C PRO A 65 6.34 8.17 -8.03
N SER A 66 6.99 9.33 -8.17
CA SER A 66 6.58 10.37 -9.13
C SER A 66 6.57 9.91 -10.58
N ARG A 67 7.41 8.92 -10.94
CA ARG A 67 7.46 8.38 -12.31
C ARG A 67 6.40 7.33 -12.56
N TYR A 68 6.11 6.48 -11.57
CA TYR A 68 5.32 5.28 -11.76
C TYR A 68 3.89 5.37 -11.21
N PHE A 69 3.57 6.38 -10.38
CA PHE A 69 2.28 6.44 -9.68
C PHE A 69 1.07 6.40 -10.61
N GLU A 70 1.01 7.25 -11.63
CA GLU A 70 -0.17 7.35 -12.49
C GLU A 70 -0.43 6.04 -13.24
N GLY A 71 0.60 5.43 -13.85
CA GLY A 71 0.46 4.14 -14.52
C GLY A 71 0.11 2.99 -13.56
N MET A 72 0.66 3.03 -12.34
CA MET A 72 0.30 2.08 -11.28
C MET A 72 -1.15 2.25 -10.81
N LYS A 73 -1.61 3.49 -10.69
CA LYS A 73 -2.97 3.84 -10.30
C LYS A 73 -3.96 3.42 -11.38
N GLU A 74 -3.65 3.61 -12.66
CA GLU A 74 -4.46 3.11 -13.77
C GLU A 74 -4.54 1.58 -13.77
N LYS A 75 -3.40 0.91 -13.63
CA LYS A 75 -3.29 -0.56 -13.71
C LYS A 75 -3.99 -1.27 -12.54
N TYR A 76 -3.79 -0.79 -11.32
CA TYR A 76 -4.23 -1.49 -10.11
C TYR A 76 -5.40 -0.82 -9.41
N ASN A 77 -5.65 0.46 -9.68
CA ASN A 77 -6.74 1.25 -9.13
C ASN A 77 -6.89 1.11 -7.61
N PHE A 78 -5.76 1.19 -6.89
CA PHE A 78 -5.74 1.23 -5.42
C PHE A 78 -6.36 2.55 -4.94
N ASP A 79 -7.24 2.50 -3.95
CA ASP A 79 -7.95 3.65 -3.37
C ASP A 79 -7.50 3.97 -1.93
N TRP A 80 -6.60 3.16 -1.38
CA TRP A 80 -5.87 3.46 -0.15
C TRP A 80 -4.48 2.84 -0.15
N ALA A 81 -3.58 3.34 0.70
CA ALA A 81 -2.21 2.84 0.82
C ALA A 81 -1.82 2.65 2.29
N LEU A 82 -1.05 1.60 2.58
CA LEU A 82 -0.46 1.31 3.88
C LEU A 82 1.05 1.09 3.70
N VAL A 83 1.83 2.09 4.08
CA VAL A 83 3.29 2.14 3.84
C VAL A 83 4.05 2.49 5.11
N LYS A 84 5.37 2.30 5.10
CA LYS A 84 6.23 2.76 6.20
C LYS A 84 6.19 4.28 6.31
N SER A 85 5.97 4.81 7.51
CA SER A 85 5.77 6.25 7.73
C SER A 85 7.00 7.11 7.36
N THR A 86 8.19 6.53 7.40
CA THR A 86 9.47 7.18 7.04
C THR A 86 9.94 6.88 5.62
N SER A 87 9.10 6.29 4.76
CA SER A 87 9.48 5.95 3.40
C SER A 87 9.26 7.09 2.41
N ILE A 88 10.01 7.07 1.30
CA ILE A 88 9.80 7.98 0.15
C ILE A 88 8.35 7.90 -0.35
N LEU A 89 7.72 6.73 -0.29
CA LEU A 89 6.30 6.56 -0.61
C LEU A 89 5.40 7.39 0.30
N ALA A 90 5.65 7.38 1.62
CA ALA A 90 4.86 8.19 2.54
C ALA A 90 5.05 9.69 2.28
N ASP A 91 6.28 10.13 1.97
CA ASP A 91 6.54 11.52 1.58
C ASP A 91 5.81 11.91 0.28
N PHE A 92 5.79 11.00 -0.70
CA PHE A 92 5.09 11.18 -1.95
C PHE A 92 3.57 11.30 -1.74
N TRP A 93 2.95 10.35 -1.05
CA TRP A 93 1.50 10.35 -0.82
C TRP A 93 1.04 11.55 0.00
N ARG A 94 1.84 12.04 0.96
CA ARG A 94 1.54 13.27 1.71
C ARG A 94 1.42 14.51 0.82
N GLN A 95 2.07 14.51 -0.34
CA GLN A 95 2.06 15.63 -1.29
C GLN A 95 1.12 15.39 -2.48
N LYS A 96 0.51 14.20 -2.58
CA LYS A 96 -0.31 13.83 -3.73
C LYS A 96 -1.71 14.42 -3.56
N GLU A 97 -2.08 15.33 -4.46
CA GLU A 97 -3.44 15.87 -4.56
C GLU A 97 -4.47 14.74 -4.75
N GLY A 98 -5.66 14.92 -4.17
CA GLY A 98 -6.71 13.90 -4.16
C GLY A 98 -6.53 12.81 -3.12
N TRP A 99 -5.48 12.88 -2.28
CA TRP A 99 -5.22 11.92 -1.21
C TRP A 99 -5.08 12.62 0.14
N ARG A 100 -5.45 11.94 1.23
CA ARG A 100 -5.22 12.41 2.59
C ARG A 100 -4.59 11.35 3.48
N GLU A 101 -3.76 11.77 4.42
CA GLU A 101 -3.21 10.90 5.48
C GLU A 101 -4.29 10.68 6.55
N LEU A 102 -4.77 9.44 6.67
CA LEU A 102 -5.79 9.04 7.64
C LEU A 102 -5.15 8.67 9.00
N TYR A 103 -3.94 8.12 8.97
CA TYR A 103 -3.23 7.65 10.16
C TYR A 103 -1.71 7.76 9.97
N ARG A 104 -0.99 8.04 11.05
CA ARG A 104 0.47 7.97 11.11
C ARG A 104 0.97 7.64 12.51
N ASP A 105 1.94 6.74 12.61
CA ASP A 105 2.78 6.52 13.79
C ASP A 105 4.27 6.37 13.38
N GLU A 106 5.14 5.98 14.33
CA GLU A 106 6.57 5.76 14.04
C GLU A 106 6.86 4.62 13.05
N THR A 107 5.87 3.78 12.73
CA THR A 107 6.02 2.59 11.88
C THR A 107 5.33 2.74 10.53
N ALA A 108 4.08 3.21 10.51
CA ALA A 108 3.18 3.13 9.37
C ALA A 108 2.40 4.44 9.15
N SER A 109 2.14 4.73 7.88
CA SER A 109 1.19 5.75 7.44
C SER A 109 0.09 5.09 6.61
N VAL A 110 -1.14 5.59 6.75
CA VAL A 110 -2.29 5.21 5.93
C VAL A 110 -2.74 6.41 5.14
N PHE A 111 -2.90 6.23 3.84
CA PHE A 111 -3.45 7.23 2.94
C PHE A 111 -4.72 6.70 2.31
N VAL A 112 -5.71 7.58 2.13
CA VAL A 112 -6.95 7.26 1.42
C VAL A 112 -7.18 8.28 0.32
N GLU A 113 -7.67 7.81 -0.81
CA GLU A 113 -8.15 8.65 -1.90
C GLU A 113 -9.42 9.37 -1.47
N LEU A 114 -9.52 10.65 -1.82
CA LEU A 114 -10.73 11.44 -1.63
C LEU A 114 -11.72 11.03 -2.72
N LYS A 115 -12.82 10.37 -2.33
CA LYS A 115 -13.94 10.12 -3.24
C LYS A 115 -14.75 11.41 -3.33
N GLU A 116 -14.89 11.96 -4.54
CA GLU A 116 -15.87 13.01 -4.85
C GLU A 116 -17.30 12.49 -4.71
#